data_AF-A0A4V2APF4-F1
#
_entry.id   AF-A0A4V2APF4-F1
#
_cell.length_a   1.000
_cell.length_b   1.000
_cell.length_c   1.000
_cell.angle_alpha   90.00
_cell.angle_beta   90.00
_cell.angle_gamma   90.00
#
_symmetry.space_group_name_H-M   'P 1'
#
loop_
_entity.id
_entity.type
_entity.pdbx_description
1 polymer ?
#
loop_
_entity_poly.entity_id
_entity_poly.type
_entity_poly.pdbx_seq_one_letter_code
_entity_poly.pdbx_strand_id
1 'polypeptide(L)'
;MIKFGSRVVCINDLFSDEQIAMIPNRPVKDEQYTIDEVLITRRGKAVTLVEIDNPPLTHPTGLGTFTPSFDINRFKALEEVPAEEVRKAEEALA
;
A
#
# COMPACT_ATOMS: atom_id res chain seq x y z
N MET A 1 -5.10 -0.48 13.01
CA MET A 1 -5.15 0.84 12.32
C MET A 1 -3.90 0.96 11.47
N ILE A 2 -4.04 1.20 10.16
CA ILE A 2 -2.91 1.35 9.24
C ILE A 2 -2.17 2.67 9.53
N LYS A 3 -0.86 2.59 9.73
CA LYS A 3 0.06 3.69 10.05
C LYS A 3 1.45 3.42 9.44
N PHE A 4 2.35 4.38 9.52
CA PHE A 4 3.77 4.19 9.18
C PHE A 4 4.32 2.86 9.73
N GLY A 5 5.04 2.11 8.89
CA GLY A 5 5.65 0.82 9.23
C GLY A 5 4.67 -0.35 9.35
N SER A 6 3.36 -0.15 9.12
CA SER A 6 2.41 -1.26 9.14
C SER A 6 2.65 -2.19 7.95
N ARG A 7 2.61 -3.49 8.19
CA ARG A 7 2.50 -4.49 7.12
C ARG A 7 1.06 -4.60 6.65
N VAL A 8 0.88 -4.55 5.35
CA VAL A 8 -0.44 -4.60 4.72
C VAL A 8 -0.43 -5.56 3.54
N VAL A 9 -1.60 -6.08 3.20
CA VAL A 9 -1.85 -6.79 1.94
C VAL A 9 -2.75 -5.94 1.06
N CYS A 10 -2.46 -5.87 -0.24
CA CYS A 10 -3.35 -5.21 -1.19
C CYS A 10 -4.57 -6.11 -1.45
N ILE A 11 -5.76 -5.58 -1.20
CA ILE A 11 -7.05 -6.27 -1.40
C ILE A 11 -7.80 -5.79 -2.65
N ASN A 12 -7.34 -4.70 -3.27
CA ASN A 12 -7.96 -4.11 -4.45
C ASN A 12 -6.93 -3.39 -5.34
N ASP A 13 -6.56 -4.04 -6.44
CA ASP A 13 -5.65 -3.55 -7.48
C ASP A 13 -6.38 -3.03 -8.72
N LEU A 14 -7.67 -2.70 -8.63
CA LEU A 14 -8.41 -2.16 -9.77
C LEU A 14 -8.09 -0.68 -9.97
N PHE A 15 -7.57 -0.33 -11.15
CA PHE A 15 -7.28 1.03 -11.57
C PHE A 15 -8.04 1.34 -12.87
N SER A 16 -8.42 2.59 -13.11
CA SER A 16 -8.97 2.98 -14.41
C SER A 16 -7.90 2.93 -15.50
N ASP A 17 -8.32 2.82 -16.76
CA ASP A 17 -7.37 2.77 -17.89
C ASP A 17 -6.45 4.01 -17.93
N GLU A 18 -6.98 5.19 -17.58
CA GLU A 18 -6.18 6.42 -17.44
C GLU A 18 -5.12 6.31 -16.33
N GLN A 19 -5.48 5.75 -15.18
CA GLN A 19 -4.55 5.52 -14.08
C GLN A 19 -3.50 4.48 -14.48
N ILE A 20 -3.90 3.48 -15.25
CA ILE A 20 -3.00 2.42 -15.72
C ILE A 20 -1.95 2.98 -16.69
N ALA A 21 -2.35 3.90 -17.58
CA ALA A 21 -1.46 4.56 -18.51
C ALA A 21 -0.50 5.54 -17.83
N MET A 22 -0.93 6.17 -16.72
CA MET A 22 -0.17 7.23 -16.04
C MET A 22 0.76 6.69 -14.94
N ILE A 23 0.31 5.74 -14.13
CA ILE A 23 1.02 5.29 -12.94
C ILE A 23 1.78 3.99 -13.27
N PRO A 24 3.12 4.04 -13.38
CA PRO A 24 3.90 2.91 -13.89
C PRO A 24 3.93 1.75 -12.90
N ASN A 25 4.10 2.04 -11.61
CA ASN A 25 4.20 1.04 -10.56
C ASN A 25 2.95 1.11 -9.68
N ARG A 26 2.29 -0.04 -9.48
CA ARG A 26 1.01 -0.13 -8.78
C ARG A 26 1.01 -1.32 -7.83
N PRO A 27 0.33 -1.22 -6.68
CA PRO A 27 0.07 -2.37 -5.82
C PRO A 27 -0.69 -3.45 -6.59
N VAL A 28 -0.26 -4.69 -6.41
CA VAL A 28 -0.84 -5.89 -6.99
C VAL A 28 -1.63 -6.62 -5.90
N LYS A 29 -2.82 -7.12 -6.25
CA LYS A 29 -3.67 -7.81 -5.29
C LYS A 29 -2.96 -9.04 -4.70
N ASP A 30 -3.21 -9.28 -3.42
CA ASP A 30 -2.65 -10.36 -2.60
C ASP A 30 -1.13 -10.26 -2.33
N GLU A 31 -0.46 -9.22 -2.86
CA GLU A 31 0.91 -8.89 -2.46
C GLU A 31 0.98 -8.08 -1.17
N GLN A 32 2.09 -8.23 -0.45
CA GLN A 32 2.34 -7.58 0.82
C GLN A 32 3.25 -6.38 0.65
N TYR A 33 2.96 -5.33 1.41
CA TYR A 33 3.69 -4.07 1.38
C TYR A 33 3.85 -3.50 2.78
N THR A 34 4.80 -2.58 2.91
CA THR A 34 5.05 -1.80 4.12
C THR A 34 4.66 -0.35 3.87
N ILE A 35 3.85 0.22 4.76
CA ILE A 35 3.47 1.63 4.67
C ILE A 35 4.67 2.53 4.95
N ASP A 36 5.02 3.36 3.97
CA ASP A 36 6.10 4.36 4.08
C ASP A 36 5.59 5.72 4.55
N GLU A 37 4.42 6.16 4.09
CA GLU A 37 3.80 7.39 4.58
C GLU A 37 2.27 7.27 4.55
N VAL A 38 1.59 7.98 5.46
CA VAL A 38 0.14 8.16 5.43
C VAL A 38 -0.17 9.62 5.18
N LEU A 39 -0.81 9.90 4.05
CA LEU A 39 -1.13 11.23 3.55
C LEU A 39 -2.61 11.54 3.75
N ILE A 40 -2.92 12.80 4.06
CA ILE A 40 -4.30 13.31 4.06
C ILE A 40 -4.52 14.10 2.77
N THR A 41 -5.40 13.60 1.91
CA THR A 41 -5.73 14.22 0.63
C THR A 41 -7.17 14.74 0.66
N ARG A 42 -7.54 15.55 -0.35
CA ARG A 42 -8.95 15.99 -0.53
C ARG A 42 -9.94 14.83 -0.69
N ARG A 43 -9.47 13.66 -1.12
CA ARG A 43 -10.30 12.45 -1.35
C ARG A 43 -10.29 11.49 -0.16
N GLY A 44 -9.61 11.82 0.93
CA GLY A 44 -9.45 10.96 2.11
C GLY A 44 -7.99 10.59 2.35
N LYS A 45 -7.74 9.43 2.96
CA LYS A 45 -6.40 8.97 3.33
C LYS A 45 -5.76 8.20 2.17
N ALA A 46 -4.51 8.52 1.89
CA ALA A 46 -3.67 7.80 0.93
C ALA A 46 -2.38 7.33 1.61
N VAL A 47 -1.67 6.41 0.96
CA VAL A 47 -0.41 5.87 1.45
C VAL A 47 0.63 5.76 0.34
N THR A 48 1.90 5.88 0.72
CA THR A 48 3.05 5.41 -0.08
C THR A 48 3.53 4.08 0.49
N LEU A 49 4.21 3.28 -0.33
CA LEU A 49 4.68 1.95 0.02
C LEU A 49 6.19 1.86 -0.18
N VAL A 50 6.89 1.22 0.76
CA VAL A 50 8.35 1.09 0.73
C VAL A 50 8.81 0.33 -0.51
N GLU A 51 8.07 -0.71 -0.90
CA GLU A 51 8.43 -1.61 -1.99
C GLU A 51 8.09 -1.05 -3.38
N ILE A 52 7.34 0.06 -3.44
CA ILE A 52 6.95 0.69 -4.71
C ILE A 52 7.72 2.00 -4.87
N ASP A 53 8.66 2.02 -5.82
CA ASP A 53 9.27 3.27 -6.27
C ASP A 53 8.24 4.11 -7.03
N ASN A 54 7.94 5.29 -6.50
CA ASN A 54 6.96 6.22 -7.04
C ASN A 54 7.69 7.44 -7.59
N PRO A 55 8.19 7.42 -8.84
CA PRO A 55 8.84 8.58 -9.41
C PRO A 55 7.85 9.76 -9.50
N PRO A 56 8.33 11.02 -9.41
CA PRO A 56 7.50 12.17 -9.67
C PRO A 56 6.92 12.11 -11.09
N LEU A 57 5.59 12.12 -11.20
CA LEU A 57 4.86 12.10 -12.46
C LEU A 57 4.39 13.51 -12.83
N THR A 58 4.32 13.81 -14.12
CA THR A 58 3.74 15.08 -14.60
C THR A 58 2.22 15.07 -14.41
N HIS A 59 1.69 16.11 -13.79
CA HIS A 59 0.25 16.25 -13.60
C HIS A 59 -0.44 16.49 -14.95
N PRO A 60 -1.54 15.77 -15.28
CA PRO A 60 -2.21 15.88 -16.59
C PRO A 60 -2.66 17.30 -16.96
N THR A 61 -2.95 18.13 -15.96
CA THR A 61 -3.40 19.53 -16.15
C THR A 61 -2.24 20.53 -16.24
N GLY A 62 -0.98 20.07 -16.28
CA GLY A 62 0.20 20.94 -16.35
C GLY A 62 0.55 21.68 -15.06
N LEU A 63 -0.08 21.34 -13.92
CA LEU A 63 0.11 22.00 -12.63
C LEU A 63 1.43 21.62 -11.90
N GLY A 64 2.38 21.01 -12.61
CA GLY A 64 3.65 20.53 -12.06
C GLY A 64 3.72 19.01 -11.99
N THR A 65 4.43 18.49 -10.99
CA THR A 65 4.61 17.04 -10.78
C THR A 65 3.98 16.58 -9.47
N PHE A 66 3.65 15.30 -9.38
CA PHE A 66 3.16 14.68 -8.16
C PHE A 66 3.76 13.29 -7.97
N THR A 67 3.96 12.88 -6.72
CA THR A 67 4.33 11.50 -6.39
C THR A 67 3.06 10.67 -6.23
N PRO A 68 2.91 9.53 -6.93
CA PRO A 68 1.79 8.64 -6.73
C PRO A 68 1.63 8.20 -5.28
N SER A 69 0.39 8.20 -4.82
CA SER A 69 -0.03 7.60 -3.56
C SER A 69 -1.34 6.84 -3.80
N PHE A 70 -1.60 5.85 -2.95
CA PHE A 70 -2.69 4.90 -3.15
C PHE A 70 -3.73 5.04 -2.05
N ASP A 71 -5.01 4.90 -2.40
CA ASP A 71 -6.11 4.95 -1.43
C ASP A 71 -5.89 3.89 -0.34
N ILE A 72 -5.95 4.30 0.93
CA ILE A 72 -5.72 3.41 2.08
C ILE A 72 -6.68 2.22 2.11
N ASN A 73 -7.88 2.38 1.54
CA ASN A 73 -8.91 1.34 1.52
C ASN A 73 -8.59 0.19 0.55
N ARG A 74 -7.54 0.32 -0.27
CA ARG A 74 -6.99 -0.77 -1.08
C ARG A 74 -6.21 -1.79 -0.27
N PHE A 75 -5.99 -1.52 1.02
CA PHE A 75 -5.12 -2.31 1.87
C PHE A 75 -5.83 -2.81 3.11
N LYS A 76 -5.45 -4.02 3.53
CA LYS A 76 -5.82 -4.57 4.83
C LYS A 76 -4.56 -4.73 5.65
N ALA A 77 -4.59 -4.28 6.91
CA ALA A 77 -3.49 -4.54 7.84
C ALA A 77 -3.35 -6.05 8.06
N LEU A 78 -2.11 -6.54 7.96
CA LEU A 78 -1.78 -7.87 8.43
C LEU A 78 -1.66 -7.78 9.95
N GLU A 79 -2.42 -8.61 10.65
CA GLU A 79 -2.23 -8.77 12.08
C GLU A 79 -0.93 -9.53 12.30
N GLU A 80 0.01 -8.92 13.03
CA GLU A 80 1.21 -9.62 13.46
C GLU A 80 0.79 -10.63 14.53
N VAL A 81 0.83 -11.91 14.17
CA VAL A 81 0.69 -12.99 15.16
C VAL A 81 1.90 -12.90 16.09
N PRO A 82 1.72 -12.76 17.40
CA PRO A 82 2.83 -12.70 18.34
C PRO A 82 3.74 -13.92 18.17
N ALA A 83 5.06 -13.70 18.23
CA ALA A 83 6.04 -14.78 18.05
C ALA A 83 5.83 -15.96 19.01
N GLU A 84 5.26 -15.72 20.19
CA GLU A 84 4.91 -16.75 21.16
C GLU A 84 3.79 -17.68 20.67
N GLU A 85 2.81 -17.16 19.94
CA GLU A 85 1.72 -17.95 19.36
C GLU A 85 2.19 -18.78 18.17
N VAL A 86 3.09 -18.22 17.34
CA VAL A 86 3.75 -18.95 16.25
C VAL A 86 4.53 -20.14 16.82
N ARG A 87 5.34 -19.92 17.87
CA ARG A 87 6.14 -20.98 18.49
C ARG A 87 5.29 -22.09 19.10
N LYS A 88 4.17 -21.73 19.76
CA LYS A 88 3.21 -22.71 20.30
C LYS A 88 2.56 -23.57 19.20
N ALA A 89 2.24 -22.97 18.06
CA ALA A 89 1.66 -23.71 16.93
C ALA A 89 2.66 -24.69 16.31
N GLU A 90 3.94 -24.30 16.20
CA GLU A 90 5.02 -25.18 15.74
C GLU A 90 5.28 -26.33 16.72
N GLU A 91 5.31 -26.06 18.03
CA GLU A 91 5.46 -27.07 19.08
C GLU A 91 4.27 -28.05 19.14
N ALA A 92 3.05 -27.63 18.77
CA ALA A 92 1.87 -28.49 18.76
C ALA A 92 1.77 -29.39 17.50
N LEU A 93 2.53 -29.09 16.45
CA LEU A 93 2.57 -29.85 15.20
C LEU A 93 3.74 -30.85 15.15
N ALA A 94 4.68 -30.75 16.09
CA ALA A 94 5.85 -31.62 16.25
C ALA A 94 5.58 -32.79 17.20
#